data_AF-A0A834LVM8-F1
#
_entry.id   AF-A0A834LVM8-F1
#
_cell.length_a   1.000
_cell.length_b   1.000
_cell.length_c   1.000
_cell.angle_alpha   90.00
_cell.angle_beta   90.00
_cell.angle_gamma   90.00
#
_symmetry.space_group_name_H-M   'P 1'
#
loop_
_entity.id
_entity.type
_entity.pdbx_description
1 polymer ?
#
loop_
_entity_poly.entity_id
_entity_poly.type
_entity_poly.pdbx_seq_one_letter_code
_entity_poly.pdbx_strand_id
1 'polypeptide(L)'
;MLDFVTRFNRALAKVRHNELDFDHKDVNEKPLLKTSWAMEKKMAEIYTRSIFERFQEEIFQVNAYVVTFIRENEHLWNVQREEMEGARTREISVDKSSNRVSCSCKMFEFDGIPCRHLLAYLFRMHIGELPPEYILQRWTKTAKAGRVMDDLGSGVKQICNNSLLVRRQGLFKLACTVIDDAVLDEEESEVVR
;
A
#
# COMPACT_ATOMS: atom_id res chain seq x y z
N MET A 1 -28.63 -19.72 22.61
CA MET A 1 -28.78 -18.50 21.79
C MET A 1 -27.89 -17.36 22.30
N LEU A 2 -27.82 -17.09 23.62
CA LEU A 2 -26.88 -16.08 24.19
C LEU A 2 -25.40 -16.34 23.85
N ASP A 3 -24.93 -17.59 23.93
CA ASP A 3 -23.52 -17.91 23.65
C ASP A 3 -23.05 -17.54 22.24
N PHE A 4 -23.94 -17.68 21.25
CA PHE A 4 -23.65 -17.27 19.88
C PHE A 4 -23.48 -15.75 19.79
N VAL A 5 -24.41 -14.99 20.38
CA VAL A 5 -24.38 -13.52 20.38
C VAL A 5 -23.11 -13.01 21.08
N THR A 6 -22.74 -13.58 22.23
CA THR A 6 -21.52 -13.21 22.95
C THR A 6 -20.26 -13.50 22.15
N ARG A 7 -20.14 -14.69 21.55
CA ARG A 7 -18.98 -15.06 20.73
C ARG A 7 -18.89 -14.20 19.46
N PHE A 8 -20.02 -13.91 18.82
CA PHE A 8 -20.10 -13.05 17.65
C PHE A 8 -19.69 -11.61 17.97
N ASN A 9 -20.24 -11.02 19.04
CA ASN A 9 -19.87 -9.68 19.48
C ASN A 9 -18.38 -9.56 19.82
N ARG A 10 -17.80 -10.60 20.46
CA ARG A 10 -16.35 -10.65 20.73
C ARG A 10 -15.53 -10.71 19.44
N ALA A 11 -15.95 -11.50 18.45
CA ALA A 11 -15.28 -11.55 17.16
C ALA A 11 -15.33 -10.20 16.44
N LEU A 12 -16.49 -9.53 16.42
CA LEU A 12 -16.64 -8.19 15.88
C LEU A 12 -15.78 -7.14 16.60
N ALA A 13 -15.74 -7.19 17.94
CA ALA A 13 -14.90 -6.29 18.72
C ALA A 13 -13.41 -6.46 18.39
N LYS A 14 -12.96 -7.72 18.22
CA LYS A 14 -11.59 -8.03 17.78
C LYS A 14 -11.30 -7.48 16.38
N VAL A 15 -12.21 -7.66 15.43
CA VAL A 15 -12.06 -7.12 14.06
C VAL A 15 -11.95 -5.60 14.09
N ARG A 16 -12.86 -4.91 14.80
CA ARG A 16 -12.82 -3.44 14.94
C ARG A 16 -11.55 -2.95 15.62
N HIS A 17 -11.07 -3.65 16.66
CA HIS A 17 -9.82 -3.31 17.30
C HIS A 17 -8.66 -3.39 16.31
N ASN A 18 -8.53 -4.53 15.60
CA ASN A 18 -7.50 -4.71 14.57
C ASN A 18 -7.60 -3.64 13.47
N GLU A 19 -8.81 -3.29 13.02
CA GLU A 19 -9.00 -2.20 12.05
C GLU A 19 -8.48 -0.86 12.58
N LEU A 20 -8.75 -0.54 13.85
CA LEU A 20 -8.22 0.66 14.50
C LEU A 20 -6.69 0.61 14.64
N ASP A 21 -6.08 -0.56 14.81
CA ASP A 21 -4.62 -0.74 14.81
C ASP A 21 -4.05 -0.41 13.44
N PHE A 22 -4.63 -0.98 12.38
CA PHE A 22 -4.19 -0.73 11.00
C PHE A 22 -4.37 0.73 10.61
N ASP A 23 -5.53 1.33 10.90
CA ASP A 23 -5.80 2.73 10.62
C ASP A 23 -4.82 3.64 11.41
N HIS A 24 -4.49 3.30 12.66
CA HIS A 24 -3.48 4.01 13.44
C HIS A 24 -2.09 3.97 12.79
N LYS A 25 -1.65 2.78 12.35
CA LYS A 25 -0.36 2.62 11.67
C LYS A 25 -0.31 3.39 10.35
N ASP A 26 -1.37 3.33 9.55
CA ASP A 26 -1.47 4.04 8.27
C ASP A 26 -1.35 5.57 8.42
N VAL A 27 -1.86 6.11 9.52
CA VAL A 27 -1.86 7.56 9.83
C VAL A 27 -0.55 8.00 10.50
N ASN A 28 -0.03 7.22 11.44
CA ASN A 28 1.06 7.67 12.33
C ASN A 28 2.45 7.17 11.92
N GLU A 29 2.54 6.06 11.17
CA GLU A 29 3.82 5.46 10.81
C GLU A 29 4.13 5.68 9.32
N LYS A 30 5.26 6.33 9.03
CA LYS A 30 5.76 6.43 7.66
C LYS A 30 6.48 5.14 7.27
N PRO A 31 6.15 4.50 6.15
CA PRO A 31 6.91 3.35 5.69
C PRO A 31 8.31 3.75 5.26
N LEU A 32 9.29 2.88 5.56
CA LEU A 32 10.64 3.01 5.05
C LEU A 32 10.64 2.67 3.56
N LEU A 33 11.20 3.54 2.74
CA LEU A 33 11.35 3.30 1.31
C LEU A 33 12.58 2.41 1.06
N LYS A 34 12.47 1.45 0.13
CA LYS A 34 13.55 0.55 -0.25
C LYS A 34 14.32 1.04 -1.47
N THR A 35 13.73 1.96 -2.25
CA THR A 35 14.32 2.52 -3.45
C THR A 35 14.22 4.05 -3.44
N SER A 36 14.96 4.70 -4.34
CA SER A 36 14.85 6.14 -4.58
C SER A 36 13.81 6.49 -5.65
N TRP A 37 13.03 5.53 -6.14
CA TRP A 37 12.09 5.76 -7.22
C TRP A 37 10.89 6.57 -6.73
N ALA A 38 10.62 7.71 -7.39
CA ALA A 38 9.50 8.60 -7.05
C ALA A 38 8.14 7.88 -6.99
N MET A 39 7.93 6.86 -7.83
CA MET A 39 6.71 6.04 -7.81
C MET A 39 6.49 5.37 -6.45
N GLU A 40 7.54 4.85 -5.82
CA GLU A 40 7.45 4.20 -4.50
C GLU A 40 6.97 5.20 -3.45
N LYS A 41 7.59 6.39 -3.41
CA LYS A 41 7.21 7.46 -2.48
C LYS A 41 5.74 7.86 -2.67
N LYS A 42 5.30 8.04 -3.91
CA LYS A 42 3.90 8.41 -4.21
C LYS A 42 2.93 7.33 -3.76
N MET A 43 3.27 6.05 -3.97
CA MET A 43 2.40 4.95 -3.55
C MET A 43 2.34 4.75 -2.03
N ALA A 44 3.39 5.12 -1.29
CA ALA A 44 3.39 5.12 0.19
C ALA A 44 2.35 6.10 0.78
N GLU A 45 2.06 7.18 0.06
CA GLU A 45 1.08 8.18 0.46
C GLU A 45 -0.35 7.73 0.12
N ILE A 46 -0.52 7.01 -1.00
CA ILE A 46 -1.84 6.61 -1.53
C ILE A 46 -2.34 5.30 -0.93
N TYR A 47 -1.51 4.26 -0.90
CA TYR A 47 -1.93 2.91 -0.47
C TYR A 47 -1.99 2.77 1.04
N THR A 48 -2.90 1.92 1.52
CA THR A 48 -2.83 1.41 2.90
C THR A 48 -1.50 0.71 3.13
N ARG A 49 -1.01 0.66 4.37
CA ARG A 49 0.32 0.10 4.69
C ARG A 49 0.50 -1.31 4.16
N SER A 50 -0.49 -2.17 4.37
CA SER A 50 -0.45 -3.56 3.93
C SER A 50 -0.34 -3.71 2.41
N ILE A 51 -1.02 -2.84 1.64
CA ILE A 51 -0.95 -2.87 0.18
C ILE A 51 0.36 -2.23 -0.30
N PHE A 52 0.81 -1.16 0.35
CA PHE A 52 2.10 -0.55 0.05
C PHE A 52 3.25 -1.54 0.22
N GLU A 53 3.27 -2.35 1.29
CA GLU A 53 4.32 -3.35 1.51
C GLU A 53 4.38 -4.39 0.39
N ARG A 54 3.23 -4.90 -0.06
CA ARG A 54 3.14 -5.81 -1.22
C ARG A 54 3.61 -5.15 -2.51
N PHE A 55 3.21 -3.89 -2.74
CA PHE A 55 3.66 -3.13 -3.90
C PHE A 55 5.17 -2.86 -3.86
N GLN A 56 5.72 -2.57 -2.68
CA GLN A 56 7.12 -2.32 -2.47
C GLN A 56 7.99 -3.56 -2.74
N GLU A 57 7.49 -4.76 -2.44
CA GLU A 57 8.15 -6.02 -2.83
C GLU A 57 8.30 -6.16 -4.35
N GLU A 58 7.27 -5.76 -5.10
CA GLU A 58 7.31 -5.76 -6.57
C GLU A 58 8.26 -4.68 -7.10
N ILE A 59 8.21 -3.45 -6.56
CA ILE A 59 9.14 -2.35 -6.91
C ILE A 59 10.60 -2.73 -6.67
N PHE A 60 10.91 -3.35 -5.53
CA PHE A 60 12.28 -3.66 -5.13
C PHE A 60 12.98 -4.59 -6.13
N GLN A 61 12.19 -5.41 -6.86
CA GLN A 61 12.69 -6.39 -7.81
C GLN A 61 12.89 -5.83 -9.22
N VAL A 62 12.45 -4.60 -9.51
CA VAL A 62 12.40 -4.04 -10.87
C VAL A 62 13.76 -4.05 -11.57
N ASN A 63 14.82 -3.67 -10.88
CA ASN A 63 16.17 -3.58 -11.47
C ASN A 63 16.74 -4.93 -11.90
N ALA A 64 16.24 -6.04 -11.34
CA ALA A 64 16.67 -7.38 -11.73
C ALA A 64 16.08 -7.85 -13.07
N TYR A 65 15.24 -7.03 -13.71
CA TYR A 65 14.60 -7.35 -14.98
C TYR A 65 15.10 -6.46 -16.11
N VAL A 66 15.36 -7.10 -17.25
CA VAL A 66 15.64 -6.46 -18.54
C VAL A 66 14.35 -6.38 -19.33
N VAL A 67 14.17 -5.27 -20.03
CA VAL A 67 13.03 -5.02 -20.93
C VAL A 67 13.57 -4.91 -22.34
N THR A 68 13.17 -5.81 -23.23
CA THR A 68 13.60 -5.86 -24.63
C THR A 68 12.41 -5.67 -25.55
N PHE A 69 12.65 -4.96 -26.65
CA PHE A 69 11.63 -4.68 -27.62
C PHE A 69 11.48 -5.83 -28.63
N ILE A 70 10.25 -6.23 -28.96
CA ILE A 70 10.00 -7.36 -29.87
C ILE A 70 9.50 -6.86 -31.22
N ARG A 71 8.40 -6.08 -31.24
CA ARG A 71 7.68 -5.70 -32.46
C ARG A 71 7.06 -4.30 -32.38
N GLU A 72 7.31 -3.50 -33.42
CA GLU A 72 6.77 -2.13 -33.55
C GLU A 72 5.26 -2.07 -33.75
N ASN A 73 4.70 -2.92 -34.62
CA ASN A 73 3.28 -2.82 -34.97
C ASN A 73 2.33 -3.23 -33.84
N GLU A 74 2.79 -4.08 -32.92
CA GLU A 74 1.98 -4.63 -31.82
C GLU A 74 2.35 -4.02 -30.45
N HIS A 75 3.35 -3.12 -30.41
CA HIS A 75 3.89 -2.53 -29.18
C HIS A 75 4.17 -3.56 -28.09
N LEU A 76 4.80 -4.66 -28.49
CA LEU A 76 5.12 -5.79 -27.62
C LEU A 76 6.55 -5.71 -27.11
N TRP A 77 6.70 -5.91 -25.81
CA TRP A 77 7.97 -5.94 -25.10
C TRP A 77 8.10 -7.22 -24.30
N ASN A 78 9.32 -7.76 -24.25
CA ASN A 78 9.68 -8.87 -23.39
C ASN A 78 10.31 -8.35 -22.10
N VAL A 79 9.95 -8.98 -20.99
CA VAL A 79 10.51 -8.71 -19.67
C VAL A 79 11.01 -10.03 -19.10
N GLN A 80 12.28 -10.07 -18.75
CA GLN A 80 12.94 -11.28 -18.25
C GLN A 80 13.95 -10.91 -17.17
N ARG A 81 14.12 -11.79 -16.19
CA ARG A 81 15.13 -11.62 -15.13
C ARG A 81 16.52 -11.79 -15.75
N GLU A 82 17.42 -10.84 -15.49
CA GLU A 82 18.75 -10.78 -16.11
C GLU A 82 19.67 -11.94 -15.67
N GLU A 83 19.75 -12.16 -14.36
CA GLU A 83 20.74 -13.06 -13.74
C GLU A 83 20.34 -14.54 -13.76
N MET A 84 19.27 -14.91 -14.47
CA MET A 84 18.72 -16.26 -14.44
C MET A 84 18.52 -16.80 -15.85
N GLU A 85 19.44 -17.66 -16.26
CA GLU A 85 19.34 -18.39 -17.52
C GLU A 85 18.09 -19.29 -17.52
N GLY A 86 17.34 -19.27 -18.62
CA GLY A 86 16.04 -19.96 -18.72
C GLY A 86 14.91 -19.32 -17.91
N ALA A 87 15.08 -18.12 -17.34
CA ALA A 87 14.00 -17.40 -16.68
C ALA A 87 12.81 -17.22 -17.61
N ARG A 88 11.62 -17.46 -17.07
CA ARG A 88 10.37 -17.37 -17.84
C ARG A 88 10.14 -15.93 -18.29
N THR A 89 10.17 -15.71 -19.61
CA THR A 89 9.88 -14.41 -20.22
C THR A 89 8.41 -14.04 -20.04
N ARG A 90 8.17 -12.75 -19.89
CA ARG A 90 6.84 -12.14 -19.77
C ARG A 90 6.65 -11.08 -20.82
N GLU A 91 5.55 -11.17 -21.54
CA GLU A 91 5.17 -10.16 -22.52
C GLU A 91 4.44 -9.00 -21.84
N ILE A 92 4.76 -7.79 -22.28
CA ILE A 92 4.06 -6.55 -22.02
C ILE A 92 3.47 -6.08 -23.35
N SER A 93 2.16 -5.83 -23.35
CA SER A 93 1.42 -5.27 -24.48
C SER A 93 0.98 -3.86 -24.13
N VAL A 94 1.15 -2.93 -25.08
CA VAL A 94 0.71 -1.55 -24.93
C VAL A 94 -0.39 -1.28 -25.93
N ASP A 95 -1.61 -1.08 -25.43
CA ASP A 95 -2.72 -0.62 -26.24
C ASP A 95 -2.60 0.90 -26.42
N LYS A 96 -2.25 1.34 -27.63
CA LYS A 96 -2.14 2.75 -27.99
C LYS A 96 -3.46 3.50 -27.93
N SER A 97 -4.59 2.82 -28.19
CA SER A 97 -5.90 3.47 -28.23
C SER A 97 -6.37 3.87 -26.84
N SER A 98 -6.11 3.03 -25.84
CA SER A 98 -6.46 3.26 -24.45
C SER A 98 -5.29 3.69 -23.57
N ASN A 99 -4.09 3.82 -24.15
CA ASN A 99 -2.82 4.01 -23.46
C ASN A 99 -2.59 3.02 -22.29
N ARG A 100 -3.07 1.78 -22.43
CA ARG A 100 -3.07 0.79 -21.35
C ARG A 100 -1.94 -0.22 -21.54
N VAL A 101 -1.22 -0.50 -20.48
CA VAL A 101 -0.12 -1.47 -20.43
C VAL A 101 -0.59 -2.74 -19.75
N SER A 102 -0.49 -3.89 -20.39
CA SER A 102 -0.88 -5.16 -19.77
C SER A 102 0.26 -6.17 -19.78
N CYS A 103 0.36 -6.94 -18.70
CA CYS A 103 1.35 -8.00 -18.57
C CYS A 103 0.70 -9.37 -18.73
N SER A 104 1.36 -10.26 -19.47
CA SER A 104 0.98 -11.67 -19.63
C SER A 104 0.86 -12.45 -18.31
N CYS A 105 1.46 -12.00 -17.20
CA CYS A 105 1.28 -12.67 -15.90
C CYS A 105 -0.10 -12.45 -15.27
N LYS A 106 -0.87 -11.46 -15.72
CA LYS A 106 -2.22 -11.13 -15.25
C LYS A 106 -2.38 -10.84 -13.75
N MET A 107 -1.27 -10.59 -13.04
CA MET A 107 -1.28 -10.36 -11.59
C MET A 107 -2.13 -9.14 -11.21
N PHE A 108 -2.13 -8.08 -12.01
CA PHE A 108 -2.98 -6.92 -11.70
C PHE A 108 -4.46 -7.27 -11.81
N GLU A 109 -4.85 -8.06 -12.80
CA GLU A 109 -6.23 -8.51 -12.99
C GLU A 109 -6.71 -9.43 -11.84
N PHE A 110 -5.82 -10.19 -11.22
CA PHE A 110 -6.15 -11.07 -10.08
C PHE A 110 -6.06 -10.37 -8.72
N ASP A 111 -4.94 -9.70 -8.43
CA ASP A 111 -4.63 -9.14 -7.11
C ASP A 111 -4.91 -7.63 -7.02
N GLY A 112 -5.03 -6.95 -8.16
CA GLY A 112 -5.17 -5.50 -8.21
C GLY A 112 -3.90 -4.73 -7.87
N ILE A 113 -2.73 -5.40 -7.88
CA ILE A 113 -1.42 -4.79 -7.65
C ILE A 113 -0.55 -4.98 -8.92
N PRO A 114 0.09 -3.91 -9.43
CA PRO A 114 1.05 -4.02 -10.52
C PRO A 114 2.16 -5.02 -10.22
N CYS A 115 2.43 -5.94 -11.15
CA CYS A 115 3.56 -6.84 -11.02
C CYS A 115 4.89 -6.15 -11.33
N ARG A 116 5.99 -6.71 -10.82
CA ARG A 116 7.36 -6.29 -11.13
C ARG A 116 7.66 -6.22 -12.63
N HIS A 117 7.00 -7.03 -13.48
CA HIS A 117 7.23 -6.98 -14.93
C HIS A 117 6.66 -5.69 -15.56
N LEU A 118 5.43 -5.33 -15.17
CA LEU A 118 4.80 -4.09 -15.59
C LEU A 118 5.59 -2.90 -15.03
N LEU A 119 5.97 -2.96 -13.76
CA LEU A 119 6.77 -1.92 -13.13
C LEU A 119 8.16 -1.79 -13.77
N ALA A 120 8.80 -2.90 -14.16
CA ALA A 120 10.07 -2.85 -14.88
C ALA A 120 9.93 -2.18 -16.24
N TYR A 121 8.85 -2.46 -16.97
CA TYR A 121 8.54 -1.73 -18.19
C TYR A 121 8.39 -0.22 -17.93
N LEU A 122 7.57 0.19 -16.96
CA LEU A 122 7.37 1.60 -16.62
C LEU A 122 8.69 2.29 -16.23
N PHE A 123 9.52 1.62 -15.44
CA PHE A 123 10.82 2.11 -15.01
C PHE A 123 11.76 2.35 -16.20
N ARG A 124 11.87 1.38 -17.11
CA ARG A 124 12.73 1.52 -18.32
C ARG A 124 12.21 2.56 -19.31
N MET A 125 10.90 2.79 -19.34
CA MET A 125 10.28 3.86 -20.13
C MET A 125 10.33 5.23 -19.44
N HIS A 126 11.01 5.34 -18.29
CA HIS A 126 11.10 6.57 -17.49
C HIS A 126 9.74 7.16 -17.07
N ILE A 127 8.73 6.30 -16.89
CA ILE A 127 7.43 6.70 -16.37
C ILE A 127 7.54 6.80 -14.84
N GLY A 128 7.55 8.04 -14.33
CA GLY A 128 7.78 8.34 -12.91
C GLY A 128 6.59 8.12 -11.99
N GLU A 129 5.39 7.96 -12.54
CA GLU A 129 4.15 7.82 -11.78
C GLU A 129 3.33 6.63 -12.27
N LEU A 130 2.70 5.91 -11.33
CA LEU A 130 1.82 4.81 -11.68
C LEU A 130 0.54 5.39 -12.31
N PRO A 131 0.14 4.95 -13.53
CA PRO A 131 -1.08 5.43 -14.14
C PRO A 131 -2.31 5.17 -13.25
N PRO A 132 -3.29 6.10 -13.18
CA PRO A 132 -4.42 6.00 -12.27
C PRO A 132 -5.23 4.72 -12.40
N GLU A 133 -5.31 4.12 -13.59
CA GLU A 133 -6.03 2.88 -13.84
C GLU A 133 -5.48 1.68 -13.07
N TYR A 134 -4.22 1.74 -12.60
CA TYR A 134 -3.63 0.70 -11.75
C TYR A 134 -3.78 0.97 -10.25
N ILE A 135 -4.46 2.07 -9.87
CA ILE A 135 -4.70 2.45 -8.47
C ILE A 135 -6.16 2.17 -8.13
N LEU A 136 -6.40 1.04 -7.48
CA LEU A 136 -7.76 0.63 -7.13
C LEU A 136 -8.20 1.28 -5.81
N GLN A 137 -9.37 1.94 -5.82
CA GLN A 137 -9.88 2.68 -4.65
C GLN A 137 -9.94 1.85 -3.36
N ARG A 138 -10.23 0.55 -3.46
CA ARG A 138 -10.27 -0.35 -2.30
C ARG A 138 -8.92 -0.51 -1.58
N TRP A 139 -7.82 -0.19 -2.26
CA TRP A 139 -6.46 -0.32 -1.76
C TRP A 139 -5.87 0.99 -1.21
N THR A 140 -6.58 2.11 -1.37
CA THR A 140 -6.12 3.42 -0.93
C THR A 140 -6.48 3.68 0.54
N LYS A 141 -5.72 4.56 1.20
CA LYS A 141 -6.05 5.03 2.58
C LYS A 141 -7.41 5.73 2.65
N THR A 142 -7.92 6.20 1.51
CA THR A 142 -9.23 6.84 1.39
C THR A 142 -10.37 5.86 1.06
N ALA A 143 -10.12 4.55 1.03
CA ALA A 143 -11.14 3.54 0.76
C ALA A 143 -12.38 3.67 1.67
N LYS A 144 -12.16 4.04 2.95
CA LYS A 144 -13.22 4.21 3.97
C LYS A 144 -13.78 5.64 4.04
N ALA A 145 -13.24 6.59 3.27
CA ALA A 145 -13.78 7.94 3.22
C ALA A 145 -15.10 7.90 2.43
N GLY A 146 -16.20 7.63 3.13
CA GLY A 146 -17.53 7.63 2.54
C GLY A 146 -17.81 8.98 1.88
N ARG A 147 -18.31 8.97 0.64
CA ARG A 147 -18.89 10.16 0.02
C ARG A 147 -20.27 10.36 0.64
N VAL A 148 -20.42 11.34 1.52
CA VAL A 148 -21.73 11.93 1.79
C VAL A 148 -21.84 13.11 0.84
N MET A 149 -22.73 13.03 -0.15
CA MET A 149 -23.17 14.25 -0.84
C MET A 149 -24.07 14.99 0.14
N ASP A 150 -23.72 16.22 0.45
CA ASP A 150 -24.63 17.18 1.05
C ASP A 150 -25.65 17.61 -0.01
N ASP A 151 -26.94 17.69 0.35
CA ASP A 151 -28.01 18.21 -0.52
C ASP A 151 -27.80 19.70 -0.92
N LEU A 152 -26.67 20.31 -0.57
CA LEU A 152 -26.31 21.69 -0.87
C LEU A 152 -24.92 21.89 -1.48
N GLY A 153 -24.30 20.85 -2.04
CA GLY A 153 -23.22 20.97 -3.02
C GLY A 153 -22.02 21.84 -2.62
N SER A 154 -21.60 21.84 -1.35
CA SER A 154 -20.31 22.44 -0.94
C SER A 154 -19.86 21.95 0.44
N GLY A 155 -19.05 20.89 0.45
CA GLY A 155 -18.17 20.57 1.57
C GLY A 155 -18.00 19.07 1.79
N VAL A 156 -16.91 18.50 1.26
CA VAL A 156 -16.51 17.12 1.53
C VAL A 156 -16.17 16.99 3.02
N LYS A 157 -17.10 16.48 3.84
CA LYS A 157 -16.83 16.13 5.23
C LYS A 157 -16.43 14.66 5.34
N GLN A 158 -15.14 14.44 5.60
CA GLN A 158 -14.55 13.12 5.84
C GLN A 158 -15.10 12.52 7.15
N ILE A 159 -15.87 11.44 7.04
CA ILE A 159 -16.21 10.61 8.20
C ILE A 159 -15.11 9.58 8.37
N CYS A 160 -14.08 9.91 9.13
CA CYS A 160 -13.30 8.90 9.84
C CYS A 160 -14.12 8.49 11.06
N ASN A 161 -13.92 7.28 11.58
CA ASN A 161 -14.37 6.90 12.92
C ASN A 161 -13.52 7.67 13.96
N ASN A 162 -13.68 9.00 13.94
CA ASN A 162 -12.72 9.98 14.44
C ASN A 162 -12.56 9.88 15.95
N SER A 163 -13.63 9.58 16.68
CA SER A 163 -13.57 9.58 18.14
C SER A 163 -12.66 8.48 18.71
N LEU A 164 -12.68 7.27 18.15
CA LEU A 164 -11.84 6.16 18.63
C LEU A 164 -10.41 6.24 18.12
N LEU A 165 -10.23 6.63 16.85
CA LEU A 165 -8.89 6.85 16.28
C LEU A 165 -8.16 8.00 16.96
N VAL A 166 -8.83 9.13 17.21
CA VAL A 166 -8.25 10.27 17.93
C VAL A 166 -7.91 9.91 19.37
N ARG A 167 -8.80 9.20 20.09
CA ARG A 167 -8.50 8.73 21.45
C ARG A 167 -7.30 7.77 21.47
N ARG A 168 -7.25 6.84 20.51
CA ARG A 168 -6.14 5.91 20.37
C ARG A 168 -4.82 6.63 20.07
N GLN A 169 -4.83 7.60 19.15
CA GLN A 169 -3.67 8.42 18.83
C GLN A 169 -3.19 9.23 20.04
N GLY A 170 -4.12 9.81 20.81
CA GLY A 170 -3.81 10.51 22.06
C GLY A 170 -3.14 9.60 23.10
N LEU A 171 -3.68 8.40 23.30
CA LEU A 171 -3.10 7.40 24.20
C LEU A 171 -1.73 6.91 23.74
N PHE A 172 -1.55 6.69 22.44
CA PHE A 172 -0.26 6.29 21.87
C PHE A 172 0.81 7.37 22.09
N LYS A 173 0.47 8.65 21.86
CA LYS A 173 1.38 9.77 22.12
C LYS A 173 1.79 9.85 23.59
N LEU A 174 0.82 9.69 24.50
CA LEU A 174 1.11 9.67 25.95
C LEU A 174 2.03 8.50 26.32
N ALA A 175 1.78 7.31 25.77
CA ALA A 175 2.63 6.14 26.02
C ALA A 175 4.06 6.35 25.52
N CYS A 176 4.26 6.96 24.34
CA CYS A 176 5.59 7.32 23.86
C CYS A 176 6.29 8.28 24.82
N THR A 177 5.61 9.33 25.30
CA THR A 177 6.19 10.28 26.25
C THR A 177 6.62 9.60 27.55
N VAL A 178 5.78 8.73 28.13
CA VAL A 178 6.15 7.98 29.35
C VAL A 178 7.36 7.06 29.11
N ILE A 179 7.45 6.42 27.94
CA ILE A 179 8.60 5.59 27.58
C ILE A 179 9.86 6.46 27.43
N ASP A 180 9.76 7.59 26.73
CA ASP A 180 10.88 8.51 26.52
C ASP A 180 11.38 9.08 27.86
N ASP A 181 10.47 9.51 28.74
CA ASP A 181 10.80 10.02 30.08
C ASP A 181 11.49 8.92 30.92
N ALA A 182 10.97 7.68 30.90
CA ALA A 182 11.56 6.56 31.62
C ALA A 182 12.91 6.08 31.06
N VAL A 183 13.20 6.34 29.78
CA VAL A 183 14.50 6.05 29.16
C VAL A 183 15.53 7.15 29.49
N LEU A 184 15.09 8.38 29.72
CA LEU A 184 15.94 9.51 30.05
C LEU A 184 16.22 9.66 31.56
N ASP A 185 15.37 9.09 32.41
CA ASP A 185 15.62 8.97 33.85
C ASP A 185 16.54 7.76 34.13
N GLU A 186 17.86 7.96 34.08
CA GLU A 186 18.87 6.94 34.44
C GLU A 186 18.97 6.66 35.97
N GLU A 187 18.16 7.29 36.82
CA GLU A 187 18.12 7.01 38.27
C GLU A 187 16.88 6.19 38.67
N GLU A 188 16.75 4.95 38.19
CA GLU A 188 16.14 3.83 38.95
C GLU A 188 16.33 2.46 38.25
N SER A 189 17.57 2.13 37.86
CA SER A 189 17.91 0.77 37.41
C SER A 189 18.20 -0.23 38.56
N GLU A 190 17.80 0.07 39.80
CA GLU A 190 17.92 -0.86 40.95
C GLU A 190 16.58 -1.12 41.66
N VAL A 191 15.60 -1.74 40.99
CA VAL A 191 14.59 -2.55 41.72
C VAL A 191 14.16 -3.80 40.94
N VAL A 192 15.12 -4.62 40.49
CA VAL A 192 14.89 -6.07 40.35
C VAL A 192 16.19 -6.83 40.67
N ARG A 193 16.48 -6.97 41.97
CA ARG A 193 17.25 -8.09 42.52
C ARG A 193 16.58 -8.58 43.80
#